data_AF-A0A1S3A2V2-F1
#
_entry.id   AF-A0A1S3A2V2-F1
#
_cell.length_a   1.000
_cell.length_b   1.000
_cell.length_c   1.000
_cell.angle_alpha   90.00
_cell.angle_beta   90.00
_cell.angle_gamma   90.00
#
_symmetry.space_group_name_H-M   'P 1'
#
loop_
_entity.id
_entity.type
_entity.pdbx_description
1 polymer ?
#
loop_
_entity_poly.entity_id
_entity_poly.type
_entity_poly.pdbx_seq_one_letter_code
_entity_poly.pdbx_strand_id
1 'polypeptide(L)'
;MAALQKSAYSYLMGTLAASYFLLMTLWVQEGAAVPVGSHCRLDKSNFQQPYINNRTFMLANEASMADNNTDVRLIGENLYHGVNISERCYLMKQVLNFTLEEVLFPQQDKFQPYMQEVVPFFARLNNMLRQCHSKSDAQQIQRNVQELQDTVRKLGESGEIKVIGELNLLFIYLKDACI
;
A
#
# COMPACT_ATOMS: atom_id res chain seq x y z
N MET A 1 -46.20 -65.52 -12.95
CA MET A 1 -45.30 -64.40 -13.28
C MET A 1 -45.91 -63.10 -12.75
N ALA A 2 -45.09 -62.13 -12.36
CA ALA A 2 -45.42 -60.76 -11.92
C ALA A 2 -45.74 -60.52 -10.42
N ALA A 3 -44.75 -60.72 -9.55
CA ALA A 3 -44.75 -60.15 -8.20
C ALA A 3 -43.34 -59.79 -7.73
N LEU A 4 -42.57 -59.04 -8.53
CA LEU A 4 -41.28 -58.49 -8.06
C LEU A 4 -40.79 -57.32 -8.94
N GLN A 5 -41.59 -56.28 -9.12
CA GLN A 5 -41.14 -55.12 -9.93
C GLN A 5 -41.61 -53.75 -9.46
N LYS A 6 -42.36 -53.67 -8.34
CA LYS A 6 -42.92 -52.39 -7.85
C LYS A 6 -42.18 -51.76 -6.67
N SER A 7 -41.26 -52.47 -5.99
CA SER A 7 -40.58 -51.92 -4.80
C SER A 7 -39.29 -51.14 -5.11
N ALA A 8 -38.63 -51.39 -6.24
CA ALA A 8 -37.35 -50.76 -6.56
C ALA A 8 -37.49 -49.31 -7.06
N TYR A 9 -38.60 -48.97 -7.70
CA TYR A 9 -38.81 -47.61 -8.26
C TYR A 9 -39.13 -46.55 -7.20
N SER A 10 -39.74 -46.96 -6.08
CA SER A 10 -40.18 -46.00 -5.05
C SER A 10 -39.05 -45.55 -4.12
N TYR A 11 -37.99 -46.35 -3.97
CA TYR A 11 -36.81 -45.98 -3.17
C TYR A 11 -35.82 -45.10 -3.95
N LEU A 12 -35.73 -45.27 -5.27
CA LEU A 12 -34.78 -44.53 -6.12
C LEU A 12 -35.22 -43.07 -6.37
N MET A 13 -36.53 -42.81 -6.41
CA MET A 13 -37.06 -41.45 -6.61
C MET A 13 -37.04 -40.60 -5.34
N GLY A 14 -37.03 -41.21 -4.16
CA GLY A 14 -36.97 -40.49 -2.87
C GLY A 14 -35.60 -39.90 -2.56
N THR A 15 -34.52 -40.52 -3.04
CA THR A 15 -33.14 -40.06 -2.80
C THR A 15 -32.69 -38.99 -3.80
N LEU A 16 -33.23 -38.98 -5.01
CA LEU A 16 -32.94 -37.96 -6.03
C LEU A 16 -33.66 -36.63 -5.78
N ALA A 17 -34.87 -36.66 -5.22
CA ALA A 17 -35.61 -35.43 -4.91
C ALA A 17 -35.00 -34.67 -3.70
N ALA A 18 -34.49 -35.40 -2.70
CA ALA A 18 -33.82 -34.81 -1.54
C ALA A 18 -32.43 -34.23 -1.88
N SER A 19 -31.69 -34.85 -2.81
CA SER A 19 -30.39 -34.32 -3.26
C SER A 19 -30.53 -33.08 -4.15
N TYR A 20 -31.59 -32.98 -4.97
CA TYR A 20 -31.86 -31.81 -5.79
C TYR A 20 -32.27 -30.59 -4.95
N PHE A 21 -33.03 -30.78 -3.87
CA PHE A 21 -33.37 -29.69 -2.95
C PHE A 21 -32.15 -29.16 -2.17
N LEU A 22 -31.21 -30.03 -1.78
CA LEU A 22 -29.97 -29.61 -1.11
C LEU A 22 -29.01 -28.87 -2.06
N LEU A 23 -28.98 -29.22 -3.35
CA LEU A 23 -28.20 -28.53 -4.37
C LEU A 23 -28.75 -27.13 -4.69
N MET A 24 -30.08 -26.95 -4.67
CA MET A 24 -30.70 -25.64 -4.91
C MET A 24 -30.63 -24.69 -3.71
N THR A 25 -30.49 -25.19 -2.47
CA THR A 25 -30.25 -24.35 -1.30
C THR A 25 -28.84 -23.77 -1.22
N LEU A 26 -27.88 -24.33 -1.95
CA LEU A 26 -26.49 -23.84 -2.00
C LEU A 26 -26.28 -22.71 -3.02
N TRP A 27 -27.27 -22.42 -3.88
CA TRP A 27 -27.13 -21.42 -4.95
C TRP A 27 -27.75 -20.06 -4.60
N VAL A 28 -28.34 -19.91 -3.42
CA VAL A 28 -28.88 -18.62 -2.93
C VAL A 28 -28.07 -18.17 -1.72
N GLN A 29 -26.77 -18.04 -1.93
CA GLN A 29 -25.94 -17.19 -1.10
C GLN A 29 -24.94 -16.46 -1.99
N GLU A 30 -25.48 -15.67 -2.94
CA GLU A 30 -24.86 -14.38 -3.24
C GLU A 30 -24.95 -13.54 -1.97
N GLY A 31 -24.09 -13.87 -1.00
CA GLY A 31 -23.58 -12.86 -0.12
C GLY A 31 -22.97 -11.84 -1.05
N ALA A 32 -23.68 -10.73 -1.27
CA ALA A 32 -23.07 -9.51 -1.71
C ALA A 32 -21.97 -9.26 -0.69
N ALA A 33 -20.76 -9.72 -1.01
CA ALA A 33 -19.57 -9.27 -0.34
C ALA A 33 -19.64 -7.77 -0.55
N VAL A 34 -20.06 -7.05 0.50
CA VAL A 34 -19.84 -5.62 0.61
C VAL A 34 -18.39 -5.47 0.17
N PRO A 35 -18.08 -4.68 -0.89
CA PRO A 35 -16.71 -4.46 -1.23
C PRO A 35 -16.12 -3.91 0.06
N VAL A 36 -15.30 -4.70 0.75
CA VAL A 36 -14.48 -4.20 1.84
C VAL A 36 -13.52 -3.30 1.10
N GLY A 37 -13.95 -2.07 0.85
CA GLY A 37 -13.20 -1.11 0.07
C GLY A 37 -11.88 -1.00 0.80
N SER A 38 -10.80 -1.50 0.20
CA SER A 38 -9.46 -1.44 0.76
C SER A 38 -8.98 0.01 0.66
N HIS A 39 -9.63 0.88 1.43
CA HIS A 39 -9.26 2.28 1.56
C HIS A 39 -7.85 2.29 2.11
N CYS A 40 -6.93 2.95 1.40
CA CYS A 40 -5.58 3.13 1.86
C CYS A 40 -5.61 3.88 3.20
N ARG A 41 -5.28 3.16 4.28
CA ARG A 41 -5.34 3.68 5.64
C ARG A 41 -4.28 3.01 6.51
N LEU A 42 -3.75 3.77 7.46
CA LEU A 42 -2.84 3.34 8.52
C LEU A 42 -3.44 3.77 9.86
N ASP A 43 -3.20 2.97 10.91
CA ASP A 43 -3.64 3.33 12.25
C ASP A 43 -2.81 4.48 12.80
N LYS A 44 -3.46 5.39 13.53
CA LYS A 44 -2.78 6.50 14.21
C LYS A 44 -1.62 6.02 15.11
N SER A 45 -1.76 4.84 15.72
CA SER A 45 -0.75 4.21 16.56
C SER A 45 0.55 3.89 15.79
N ASN A 46 0.49 3.68 14.48
CA ASN A 46 1.68 3.47 13.64
C ASN A 46 2.63 4.69 13.66
N PHE A 47 2.10 5.89 13.91
CA PHE A 47 2.85 7.15 13.93
C PHE A 47 3.09 7.69 15.35
N GLN A 48 2.62 7.00 16.40
CA GLN A 48 2.76 7.39 17.80
C GLN A 48 3.92 6.66 18.51
N GLN A 49 5.02 6.44 17.79
CA GLN A 49 6.22 5.81 18.31
C GLN A 49 7.35 6.85 18.36
N PRO A 50 7.54 7.57 19.49
CA PRO A 50 8.46 8.71 19.55
C PRO A 50 9.89 8.37 19.14
N TYR A 51 10.35 7.17 19.50
CA TYR A 51 11.69 6.69 19.18
C TYR A 51 11.93 6.63 17.66
N ILE A 52 11.10 5.90 16.91
CA ILE A 52 11.30 5.73 15.47
C ILE A 52 11.01 7.02 14.69
N ASN A 53 10.09 7.86 15.19
CA ASN A 53 9.85 9.18 14.62
C ASN A 53 11.12 10.03 14.75
N ASN A 54 11.74 10.07 15.93
CA ASN A 54 12.97 10.82 16.12
C ASN A 54 14.11 10.27 15.23
N ARG A 55 14.28 8.95 15.17
CA ARG A 55 15.27 8.31 14.29
C ARG A 55 15.05 8.65 12.81
N THR A 56 13.80 8.72 12.36
CA THR A 56 13.46 9.13 10.99
C THR A 56 13.89 10.57 10.71
N PHE A 57 13.65 11.49 11.65
CA PHE A 57 14.06 12.89 11.52
C PHE A 57 15.58 13.05 11.59
N MET A 58 16.27 12.27 12.43
CA MET A 58 17.73 12.27 12.50
C MET A 58 18.36 11.74 11.21
N LEU A 59 17.83 10.65 10.63
CA LEU A 59 18.26 10.14 9.32
C LEU A 59 18.12 11.20 8.23
N ALA A 60 16.93 11.82 8.15
CA ALA A 60 16.67 12.87 7.18
C ALA A 60 17.61 14.06 7.35
N ASN A 61 17.87 14.47 8.59
CA ASN A 61 18.79 15.56 8.88
C ASN A 61 20.25 15.23 8.53
N GLU A 62 20.70 14.00 8.76
CA GLU A 62 22.07 13.60 8.41
C GLU A 62 22.27 13.54 6.88
N ALA A 63 21.29 12.98 6.16
CA ALA A 63 21.35 12.94 4.70
C ALA A 63 21.20 14.31 4.06
N SER A 64 20.39 15.22 4.63
CA SER A 64 20.25 16.58 4.11
C SER A 64 21.52 17.42 4.24
N MET A 65 22.39 17.12 5.22
CA MET A 65 23.73 17.73 5.31
C MET A 65 24.67 17.29 4.18
N ALA A 66 24.41 16.14 3.56
CA ALA A 66 25.13 15.64 2.40
C ALA A 66 24.46 16.02 1.06
N ASP A 67 23.28 16.63 1.10
CA ASP A 67 22.55 17.10 -0.07
C ASP A 67 22.94 18.54 -0.41
N ASN A 68 23.74 18.68 -1.47
CA ASN A 68 24.21 19.99 -1.93
C ASN A 68 23.20 20.73 -2.83
N ASN A 69 22.07 20.12 -3.20
CA ASN A 69 21.11 20.72 -4.11
C ASN A 69 19.99 21.41 -3.33
N THR A 70 20.02 22.73 -3.20
CA THR A 70 18.96 23.47 -2.48
C THR A 70 17.78 23.88 -3.36
N ASP A 71 17.92 23.75 -4.68
CA ASP A 71 16.95 24.30 -5.65
C ASP A 71 15.78 23.35 -5.91
N VAL A 72 16.00 22.05 -5.70
CA VAL A 72 15.00 21.02 -5.97
C VAL A 72 14.48 20.44 -4.66
N ARG A 73 13.15 20.51 -4.47
CA ARG A 73 12.41 19.80 -3.43
C ARG A 73 11.62 18.66 -4.06
N LEU A 74 11.79 17.44 -3.58
CA LEU A 74 11.16 16.25 -4.16
C LEU A 74 9.77 15.98 -3.57
N ILE A 75 9.65 16.06 -2.24
CA ILE A 75 8.46 15.73 -1.48
C ILE A 75 7.81 17.01 -0.96
N GLY A 76 6.62 17.29 -1.47
CA GLY A 76 5.83 18.46 -1.12
C GLY A 76 4.43 18.44 -1.71
N GLU A 77 3.70 19.54 -1.52
CA GLU A 77 2.33 19.73 -2.02
C GLU A 77 2.21 19.58 -3.54
N ASN A 78 3.30 19.77 -4.30
CA ASN A 78 3.34 19.54 -5.74
C ASN A 78 2.97 18.09 -6.11
N LEU A 79 3.31 17.11 -5.27
CA LEU A 79 2.90 15.71 -5.48
C LEU A 79 1.38 15.54 -5.44
N TYR A 80 0.65 16.42 -4.76
CA TYR A 80 -0.82 16.37 -4.68
C TYR A 80 -1.52 17.19 -5.77
N HIS A 81 -0.79 17.76 -6.72
CA HIS A 81 -1.40 18.53 -7.81
C HIS A 81 -2.41 17.66 -8.59
N GLY A 82 -3.67 18.11 -8.64
CA GLY A 82 -4.75 17.39 -9.30
C GLY A 82 -5.20 16.09 -8.62
N VAL A 83 -4.78 15.82 -7.38
CA VAL A 83 -5.10 14.59 -6.64
C VAL A 83 -6.15 14.87 -5.57
N ASN A 84 -7.25 14.09 -5.59
CA ASN A 84 -8.28 14.16 -4.57
C ASN A 84 -7.72 13.76 -3.20
N ILE A 85 -8.17 14.43 -2.13
CA ILE A 85 -7.83 14.09 -0.74
C ILE A 85 -8.01 12.60 -0.45
N SER A 86 -9.10 11.98 -0.95
CA SER A 86 -9.37 10.55 -0.75
C SER A 86 -8.34 9.60 -1.38
N GLU A 87 -7.54 10.10 -2.31
CA GLU A 87 -6.53 9.34 -3.06
C GLU A 87 -5.09 9.65 -2.60
N ARG A 88 -4.90 10.64 -1.71
CA ARG A 88 -3.57 11.05 -1.25
C ARG A 88 -2.82 9.90 -0.56
N CYS A 89 -3.50 9.06 0.22
CA CYS A 89 -2.81 7.90 0.83
C CYS A 89 -2.34 6.89 -0.21
N TYR A 90 -3.13 6.68 -1.27
CA TYR A 90 -2.70 5.81 -2.37
C TYR A 90 -1.50 6.41 -3.12
N LEU A 91 -1.47 7.73 -3.33
CA LEU A 91 -0.29 8.40 -3.86
C LEU A 91 0.93 8.18 -2.96
N MET A 92 0.80 8.42 -1.65
CA MET A 92 1.91 8.25 -0.72
C MET A 92 2.37 6.81 -0.58
N LYS A 93 1.49 5.82 -0.79
CA LYS A 93 1.89 4.42 -0.97
C LYS A 93 2.85 4.27 -2.15
N GLN A 94 2.54 4.86 -3.31
CA GLN A 94 3.42 4.74 -4.50
C GLN A 94 4.77 5.40 -4.25
N VAL A 95 4.78 6.59 -3.63
CA VAL A 95 6.01 7.30 -3.25
C VAL A 95 6.83 6.47 -2.25
N LEU A 96 6.18 5.88 -1.24
CA LEU A 96 6.82 5.02 -0.26
C LEU A 96 7.42 3.76 -0.91
N ASN A 97 6.69 3.12 -1.82
CA ASN A 97 7.18 1.93 -2.51
C ASN A 97 8.44 2.24 -3.32
N PHE A 98 8.39 3.30 -4.13
CA PHE A 98 9.55 3.80 -4.87
C PHE A 98 10.73 4.12 -3.94
N THR A 99 10.47 4.84 -2.84
CA THR A 99 11.51 5.22 -1.89
C THR A 99 12.18 3.99 -1.27
N LEU A 100 11.44 2.95 -0.94
CA LEU A 100 12.02 1.71 -0.40
C LEU A 100 12.86 0.98 -1.45
N GLU A 101 12.28 0.71 -2.62
CA GLU A 101 12.88 -0.16 -3.64
C GLU A 101 14.06 0.47 -4.35
N GLU A 102 13.97 1.75 -4.70
CA GLU A 102 14.93 2.44 -5.56
C GLU A 102 15.90 3.35 -4.79
N VAL A 103 15.67 3.58 -3.50
CA VAL A 103 16.52 4.47 -2.68
C VAL A 103 17.02 3.82 -1.41
N LEU A 104 16.12 3.40 -0.51
CA LEU A 104 16.53 2.97 0.82
C LEU A 104 17.22 1.60 0.84
N PHE A 105 16.74 0.63 0.06
CA PHE A 105 17.44 -0.66 -0.03
C PHE A 105 18.80 -0.55 -0.72
N PRO A 106 18.96 0.18 -1.85
CA PRO A 106 20.27 0.41 -2.45
C PRO A 106 21.26 1.15 -1.54
N GLN A 107 20.77 2.06 -0.69
CA GLN A 107 21.60 2.89 0.20
C GLN A 107 21.66 2.37 1.65
N GLN A 108 21.31 1.11 1.88
CA GLN A 108 21.13 0.55 3.23
C GLN A 108 22.37 0.65 4.13
N ASP A 109 23.57 0.68 3.54
CA ASP A 109 24.84 0.76 4.26
C ASP A 109 25.23 2.19 4.67
N LYS A 110 24.56 3.23 4.15
CA LYS A 110 24.82 4.64 4.49
C LYS A 110 24.05 5.09 5.73
N PHE A 111 24.49 6.21 6.33
CA PHE A 111 23.79 6.91 7.43
C PHE A 111 23.43 6.01 8.62
N GLN A 112 24.37 5.17 9.02
CA GLN A 112 24.23 4.33 10.20
C GLN A 112 24.36 5.15 11.48
N PRO A 113 23.64 4.78 12.56
CA PRO A 113 22.78 3.59 12.69
C PRO A 113 21.33 3.81 12.22
N TYR A 114 20.96 5.03 11.84
CA TYR A 114 19.55 5.40 11.62
C TYR A 114 18.92 4.62 10.47
N MET A 115 19.67 4.37 9.38
CA MET A 115 19.18 3.61 8.24
C MET A 115 18.70 2.21 8.63
N GLN A 116 19.49 1.47 9.42
CA GLN A 116 19.13 0.12 9.90
C GLN A 116 17.83 0.10 10.72
N GLU A 117 17.52 1.17 11.43
CA GLU A 117 16.33 1.25 12.27
C GLU A 117 15.10 1.72 11.49
N VAL A 118 15.28 2.69 10.60
CA VAL A 118 14.20 3.39 9.88
C VAL A 118 13.67 2.59 8.69
N VAL A 119 14.53 1.89 7.95
CA VAL A 119 14.11 1.10 6.78
C VAL A 119 13.08 0.02 7.14
N PRO A 120 13.29 -0.81 8.19
CA PRO A 120 12.28 -1.78 8.61
C PRO A 120 10.95 -1.16 9.01
N PHE A 121 10.95 0.08 9.54
CA PHE A 121 9.73 0.78 9.88
C PHE A 121 8.92 1.16 8.64
N PHE A 122 9.54 1.81 7.66
CA PHE A 122 8.87 2.14 6.40
C PHE A 122 8.43 0.90 5.63
N ALA A 123 9.23 -0.17 5.64
CA ALA A 123 8.84 -1.45 5.04
C ALA A 123 7.57 -2.04 5.67
N ARG A 124 7.40 -1.93 6.99
CA ARG A 124 6.16 -2.35 7.68
C ARG A 124 4.96 -1.52 7.22
N LEU A 125 5.09 -0.19 7.12
CA LEU A 125 4.02 0.67 6.63
C LEU A 125 3.64 0.33 5.18
N ASN A 126 4.63 0.09 4.31
CA ASN A 126 4.39 -0.30 2.93
C ASN A 126 3.63 -1.63 2.85
N ASN A 127 4.01 -2.60 3.68
CA ASN A 127 3.32 -3.89 3.73
C ASN A 127 1.86 -3.77 4.22
N MET A 128 1.58 -2.89 5.18
CA MET A 128 0.21 -2.59 5.63
C MET A 128 -0.64 -1.97 4.50
N LEU A 129 -0.02 -1.18 3.62
CA LEU A 129 -0.68 -0.56 2.45
C LEU A 129 -0.74 -1.47 1.21
N ARG A 130 -0.14 -2.67 1.25
CA ARG A 130 0.03 -3.53 0.07
C ARG A 130 -1.27 -3.82 -0.70
N GLN A 131 -2.36 -4.13 0.02
CA GLN A 131 -3.66 -4.49 -0.58
C GLN A 131 -4.57 -3.29 -0.89
N CYS A 132 -4.13 -2.07 -0.60
CA CYS A 132 -4.93 -0.88 -0.90
C CYS A 132 -4.77 -0.46 -2.37
N HIS A 133 -5.86 -0.01 -2.99
CA HIS A 133 -5.89 0.39 -4.40
C HIS A 133 -6.62 1.73 -4.56
N SER A 134 -6.36 2.44 -5.67
CA SER A 134 -7.12 3.64 -6.02
C SER A 134 -8.58 3.29 -6.30
N LYS A 135 -9.49 4.20 -5.95
CA LYS A 135 -10.92 4.05 -6.27
C LYS A 135 -11.30 4.64 -7.63
N SER A 136 -10.37 5.34 -8.28
CA SER A 136 -10.62 6.12 -9.48
C SER A 136 -9.49 5.95 -10.49
N ASP A 137 -9.60 6.63 -11.64
CA ASP A 137 -8.50 6.69 -12.60
C ASP A 137 -7.25 7.30 -11.95
N ALA A 138 -6.22 6.48 -11.79
CA ALA A 138 -4.97 6.84 -11.14
C ALA A 138 -3.97 7.53 -12.09
N GLN A 139 -4.36 7.92 -13.30
CA GLN A 139 -3.45 8.52 -14.29
C GLN A 139 -2.72 9.77 -13.75
N GLN A 140 -3.41 10.66 -13.04
CA GLN A 140 -2.75 11.83 -12.44
C GLN A 140 -1.72 11.43 -11.37
N ILE A 141 -2.07 10.45 -10.53
CA ILE A 141 -1.18 9.94 -9.48
C ILE A 141 0.07 9.31 -10.11
N GLN A 142 -0.10 8.50 -11.14
CA GLN A 142 1.00 7.88 -11.87
C GLN A 142 1.91 8.93 -12.49
N ARG A 143 1.36 10.00 -13.09
CA ARG A 143 2.16 11.12 -13.61
C ARG A 143 2.96 11.82 -12.52
N ASN A 144 2.34 12.18 -11.40
CA ASN A 144 3.03 12.88 -10.31
C ASN A 144 4.16 12.02 -9.71
N VAL A 145 3.91 10.72 -9.54
CA VAL A 145 4.93 9.77 -9.05
C VAL A 145 6.05 9.60 -10.08
N GLN A 146 5.72 9.52 -11.38
CA GLN A 146 6.71 9.40 -12.44
C GLN A 146 7.62 10.63 -12.51
N GLU A 147 7.06 11.85 -12.40
CA GLU A 147 7.86 13.09 -12.37
C GLU A 147 8.84 13.12 -11.20
N LEU A 148 8.42 12.64 -10.02
CA LEU A 148 9.31 12.46 -8.87
C LEU A 148 10.43 11.46 -9.21
N GLN A 149 10.10 10.28 -9.73
CA GLN A 149 11.07 9.25 -10.09
C GLN A 149 12.09 9.75 -11.13
N ASP A 150 11.62 10.44 -12.16
CA ASP A 150 12.47 10.98 -13.22
C ASP A 150 13.39 12.08 -12.70
N THR A 151 12.91 12.90 -11.77
CA THR A 151 13.73 13.90 -11.09
C THR A 151 14.84 13.23 -10.27
N VAL A 152 14.51 12.18 -9.50
CA VAL A 152 15.52 11.43 -8.73
C VAL A 152 16.55 10.80 -9.66
N ARG A 153 16.12 10.10 -10.72
CA ARG A 153 17.01 9.48 -11.72
C ARG A 153 17.92 10.51 -12.39
N LYS A 154 17.38 11.69 -12.74
CA LYS A 154 18.14 12.79 -13.34
C LYS A 154 19.22 13.34 -12.41
N LEU A 155 18.97 13.34 -11.10
CA LEU A 155 19.92 13.76 -10.07
C LEU A 155 20.94 12.66 -9.70
N GLY A 156 20.72 11.42 -10.14
CA GLY A 156 21.61 10.28 -9.86
C GLY A 156 21.73 10.00 -8.35
N GLU A 157 22.94 9.68 -7.89
CA GLU A 157 23.20 9.41 -6.47
C GLU A 157 22.80 10.59 -5.56
N SER A 158 23.00 11.83 -5.99
CA SER A 158 22.53 13.00 -5.23
C SER A 158 21.01 13.05 -5.10
N GLY A 159 20.27 12.50 -6.07
CA GLY A 159 18.82 12.33 -5.98
C GLY A 159 18.41 11.36 -4.89
N GLU A 160 19.14 10.25 -4.76
CA GLU A 160 18.91 9.25 -3.71
C GLU A 160 19.20 9.84 -2.32
N ILE A 161 20.33 10.54 -2.16
CA ILE A 161 20.67 11.24 -0.90
C ILE A 161 19.61 12.27 -0.56
N LYS A 162 19.10 13.03 -1.55
CA LYS A 162 18.00 13.99 -1.35
C LYS A 162 16.71 13.32 -0.88
N VAL A 163 16.32 12.18 -1.46
CA VAL A 163 15.14 11.43 -0.99
C VAL A 163 15.31 11.00 0.47
N ILE A 164 16.50 10.51 0.86
CA ILE A 164 16.80 10.19 2.26
C ILE A 164 16.69 11.44 3.13
N GLY A 165 17.23 12.57 2.65
CA GLY A 165 17.19 13.88 3.29
C GLY A 165 15.78 14.44 3.50
N GLU A 166 14.80 13.96 2.73
CA GLU A 166 13.39 14.36 2.79
C GLU A 166 12.48 13.28 3.42
N LEU A 167 13.03 12.24 4.05
CA LEU A 167 12.24 11.19 4.70
C LEU A 167 11.33 11.69 5.83
N ASN A 168 11.71 12.78 6.50
CA ASN A 168 10.85 13.44 7.47
C ASN A 168 9.58 14.01 6.82
N LEU A 169 9.69 14.54 5.59
CA LEU A 169 8.55 14.98 4.80
C LEU A 169 7.73 13.77 4.36
N LEU A 170 8.36 12.72 3.82
CA LEU A 170 7.64 11.48 3.48
C LEU A 170 6.81 10.98 4.67
N PHE A 171 7.41 10.94 5.86
CA PHE A 171 6.74 10.53 7.09
C PHE A 171 5.52 11.41 7.41
N ILE A 172 5.65 12.74 7.36
CA ILE A 172 4.57 13.69 7.64
C ILE A 172 3.44 13.54 6.61
N TYR A 173 3.77 13.53 5.32
CA TYR A 173 2.78 13.43 4.25
C TYR A 173 2.05 12.08 4.25
N LEU A 174 2.76 10.99 4.56
CA LEU A 174 2.16 9.67 4.72
C LEU A 174 1.20 9.64 5.92
N LYS A 175 1.60 10.22 7.06
CA LYS A 175 0.76 10.33 8.25
C LYS A 175 -0.52 11.12 7.96
N ASP A 176 -0.39 12.29 7.34
CA ASP A 176 -1.51 13.19 7.10
C ASP A 176 -2.47 12.64 6.04
N ALA A 177 -1.96 11.89 5.07
CA ALA A 177 -2.76 11.30 4.01
C ALA A 177 -3.49 10.01 4.43
N CYS A 178 -2.90 9.21 5.34
CA CYS A 178 -3.31 7.82 5.57
C CYS A 178 -4.03 7.56 6.90
N ILE A 179 -4.16 8.51 7.82
CA ILE A 179 -4.91 8.30 9.09
C ILE A 179 -6.40 8.57 8.90
#